data_AF-N4UX89-F1
#
_entry.id   AF-N4UX89-F1
#
_cell.length_a   1.000
_cell.length_b   1.000
_cell.length_c   1.000
_cell.angle_alpha   90.00
_cell.angle_beta   90.00
_cell.angle_gamma   90.00
#
_symmetry.space_group_name_H-M   'P 1'
#
loop_
_entity.id
_entity.type
_entity.pdbx_description
1 polymer ?
#
loop_
_entity_poly.entity_id
_entity_poly.type
_entity_poly.pdbx_seq_one_letter_code
_entity_poly.pdbx_strand_id
1 'polypeptide(L)'
;MATVPWGETPWDELDVARNCSAYADYAAWVVTGGREPAFPVVASFWRAVVPEANSTRPSNHQIIDWHERVRSNQTILSKQVGGIAPCRPELCRVIGSEVDSGLAGVGLLASYGVETVLLTIYCFFAVLRGFKGRKASTPVSEKPSPATVNEGPGLYGRIDEALRGTTYDLFTAAAFLSFGIQATVVYYQVSPTAYRHNSSLQLIASAFAFYPLAAMLPLVLDSFRRSWLKGAVLTGLFVIHTAAWVLCTNSAQEDFVRNSAAIDLCPRNHPAEPAIQAAMFTMAAMIWMPPLFGLCLGVVLCFYRCNNRKMWQAAWLRKVSTGAMVLYAVFNFVCMWGAFVILVVFFGGATLDVGHVWSLGQSLALTPWLPVLMEVASILFFGTENGFVGRLPLEFRVVRKEKALDRQERDGFLDETQAHGGSGL
;
A
#
# COMPACT_ATOMS: atom_id res chain seq x y z
N MET A 1 -56.17 -22.53 -17.09
CA MET A 1 -54.73 -22.52 -16.73
C MET A 1 -54.30 -23.97 -16.61
N ALA A 2 -53.65 -24.52 -17.65
CA ALA A 2 -53.12 -25.88 -17.59
C ALA A 2 -51.87 -25.86 -16.70
N THR A 3 -51.88 -26.64 -15.63
CA THR A 3 -50.72 -26.93 -14.80
C THR A 3 -49.66 -27.56 -15.68
N VAL A 4 -48.54 -26.86 -15.86
CA VAL A 4 -47.39 -27.37 -16.63
C VAL A 4 -46.93 -28.68 -15.97
N PRO A 5 -46.62 -29.76 -16.71
CA PRO A 5 -46.34 -31.09 -16.14
C PRO A 5 -45.07 -31.17 -15.29
N TRP A 6 -44.31 -30.08 -15.22
CA TRP A 6 -43.12 -29.95 -14.41
C TRP A 6 -43.50 -29.20 -13.14
N GLY A 7 -44.03 -29.96 -12.19
CA GLY A 7 -43.97 -29.57 -10.78
C GLY A 7 -42.54 -29.22 -10.40
N GLU A 8 -42.39 -28.40 -9.37
CA GLU A 8 -41.12 -27.97 -8.77
C GLU A 8 -40.00 -28.99 -8.98
N THR A 9 -39.20 -28.83 -10.03
CA THR A 9 -37.98 -29.63 -10.19
C THR A 9 -37.03 -29.04 -9.17
N PRO A 10 -36.71 -29.75 -8.07
CA PRO A 10 -35.72 -29.28 -7.13
C PRO A 10 -34.41 -29.02 -7.89
N TRP A 11 -33.67 -28.00 -7.50
CA TRP A 11 -32.35 -27.73 -8.07
C TRP A 11 -31.42 -28.97 -8.04
N ASP A 12 -31.70 -29.88 -7.11
CA ASP A 12 -31.01 -31.15 -6.90
C ASP A 12 -31.24 -32.19 -8.02
N GLU A 13 -32.28 -32.02 -8.85
CA GLU A 13 -32.58 -32.92 -9.99
C GLU A 13 -31.89 -32.50 -11.30
N LEU A 14 -31.22 -31.34 -11.32
CA LEU A 14 -30.53 -30.83 -12.51
C LEU A 14 -29.17 -31.52 -12.69
N ASP A 15 -28.89 -32.01 -13.90
CA ASP A 15 -27.58 -32.56 -14.27
C ASP A 15 -26.63 -31.42 -14.66
N VAL A 16 -26.22 -30.66 -13.64
CA VAL A 16 -25.32 -29.52 -13.75
C VAL A 16 -23.91 -29.90 -14.25
N ALA A 17 -23.50 -31.16 -14.04
CA ALA A 17 -22.19 -31.65 -14.45
C ALA A 17 -22.07 -31.81 -15.97
N ARG A 18 -23.20 -31.89 -16.69
CA ARG A 18 -23.23 -32.03 -18.16
C ARG A 18 -22.60 -30.84 -18.88
N ASN A 19 -22.65 -29.63 -18.29
CA ASN A 19 -22.05 -28.43 -18.86
C ASN A 19 -21.68 -27.42 -17.77
N CYS A 20 -20.51 -27.61 -17.15
CA CYS A 20 -20.03 -26.73 -16.08
C CYS A 20 -19.86 -25.27 -16.51
N SER A 21 -19.56 -24.98 -17.78
CA SER A 21 -19.44 -23.60 -18.27
C SER A 21 -20.78 -22.87 -18.26
N ALA A 22 -21.83 -23.50 -18.82
CA ALA A 22 -23.17 -22.90 -18.82
C ALA A 22 -23.76 -22.80 -17.40
N TYR A 23 -23.49 -23.79 -16.55
CA TYR A 23 -23.82 -23.74 -15.13
C TYR A 23 -23.10 -22.58 -14.43
N ALA A 24 -21.80 -22.45 -14.60
CA ALA A 24 -20.99 -21.41 -13.99
C ALA A 24 -21.47 -20.00 -14.35
N ASP A 25 -21.76 -19.73 -15.62
CA ASP A 25 -22.26 -18.45 -16.12
C ASP A 25 -23.59 -18.06 -15.45
N TYR A 26 -24.51 -19.01 -15.31
CA TYR A 26 -25.81 -18.74 -14.69
C TYR A 26 -25.72 -18.68 -13.16
N ALA A 27 -25.02 -19.62 -12.54
CA ALA A 27 -24.85 -19.71 -11.09
C ALA A 27 -24.06 -18.53 -10.52
N ALA A 28 -23.10 -17.97 -11.26
CA ALA A 28 -22.39 -16.77 -10.83
C ALA A 28 -23.35 -15.60 -10.58
N TRP A 29 -24.35 -15.39 -11.43
CA TRP A 29 -25.40 -14.39 -11.19
C TRP A 29 -26.23 -14.71 -9.95
N VAL A 30 -26.64 -15.97 -9.77
CA VAL A 30 -27.42 -16.41 -8.60
C VAL A 30 -26.66 -16.13 -7.30
N VAL A 31 -25.36 -16.42 -7.27
CA VAL A 31 -24.50 -16.27 -6.09
C VAL A 31 -24.14 -14.82 -5.81
N THR A 32 -23.80 -14.04 -6.84
CA THR A 32 -23.28 -12.66 -6.66
C THR A 32 -24.38 -11.59 -6.61
N GLY A 33 -25.60 -11.90 -7.07
CA GLY A 33 -26.63 -10.88 -7.24
C GLY A 33 -26.28 -9.83 -8.31
N GLY A 34 -25.34 -10.16 -9.20
CA GLY A 34 -24.84 -9.26 -10.24
C GLY A 34 -25.86 -8.95 -11.33
N ARG A 35 -25.38 -8.46 -12.48
CA ARG A 35 -26.24 -8.20 -13.64
C ARG A 35 -26.86 -9.51 -14.14
N GLU A 36 -28.17 -9.49 -14.32
CA GLU A 36 -28.90 -10.63 -14.87
C GLU A 36 -28.36 -11.04 -16.24
N PRO A 37 -28.10 -12.34 -16.46
CA PRO A 37 -27.60 -12.84 -17.74
C PRO A 37 -28.62 -12.62 -18.85
N ALA A 38 -28.14 -12.32 -20.05
CA ALA A 38 -29.02 -12.22 -21.21
C ALA A 38 -29.73 -13.55 -21.48
N PHE A 39 -30.96 -13.48 -22.01
CA PHE A 39 -31.78 -14.67 -22.27
C PHE A 39 -31.05 -15.82 -23.01
N PRO A 40 -30.16 -15.60 -24.00
CA PRO A 40 -29.41 -16.67 -24.63
C PRO A 40 -28.56 -17.49 -23.64
N VAL A 41 -27.95 -16.85 -22.64
CA VAL A 41 -27.15 -17.50 -21.59
C VAL A 41 -28.08 -18.31 -20.67
N VAL A 42 -29.19 -17.70 -20.24
CA VAL A 42 -30.24 -18.37 -19.44
C VAL A 42 -30.75 -19.62 -20.16
N ALA A 43 -31.11 -19.50 -21.44
CA ALA A 43 -31.64 -20.59 -22.23
C ALA A 43 -30.59 -21.68 -22.52
N SER A 44 -29.32 -21.30 -22.68
CA SER A 44 -28.21 -22.24 -22.81
C SER A 44 -28.05 -23.08 -21.54
N PHE A 45 -28.06 -22.43 -20.37
CA PHE A 45 -28.03 -23.10 -19.07
C PHE A 45 -29.15 -24.12 -18.93
N TRP A 46 -30.42 -23.70 -19.01
CA TRP A 46 -31.56 -24.59 -18.76
C TRP A 46 -31.62 -25.76 -19.75
N ARG A 47 -31.26 -25.55 -21.02
CA ARG A 47 -31.21 -26.65 -22.00
C ARG A 47 -30.07 -27.62 -21.76
N ALA A 48 -29.00 -27.18 -21.10
CA ALA A 48 -27.85 -28.03 -20.81
C ALA A 48 -28.08 -28.90 -19.57
N VAL A 49 -28.76 -28.38 -18.56
CA VAL A 49 -28.87 -29.02 -17.23
C VAL A 49 -30.19 -29.76 -17.00
N VAL A 50 -31.25 -29.44 -17.74
CA VAL A 50 -32.52 -30.17 -17.64
C VAL A 50 -32.38 -31.51 -18.35
N PRO A 51 -32.61 -32.64 -17.65
CA PRO A 51 -32.53 -33.96 -18.28
C PRO A 51 -33.53 -34.07 -19.44
N GLU A 52 -33.12 -34.74 -20.52
CA GLU A 52 -33.96 -34.96 -21.70
C GLU A 52 -35.05 -36.00 -21.40
N ALA A 53 -36.05 -35.62 -20.62
CA ALA A 53 -37.25 -36.44 -20.46
C ALA A 53 -38.03 -36.42 -21.77
N ASN A 54 -38.21 -37.60 -22.38
CA ASN A 54 -38.94 -37.80 -23.64
C ASN A 54 -38.40 -36.98 -24.84
N SER A 55 -37.10 -36.65 -24.84
CA SER A 55 -36.40 -35.99 -25.95
C SER A 55 -36.91 -34.60 -26.34
N THR A 56 -37.78 -33.98 -25.53
CA THR A 56 -38.27 -32.62 -25.81
C THR A 56 -37.41 -31.59 -25.10
N ARG A 57 -36.69 -30.76 -25.87
CA ARG A 57 -35.98 -29.59 -25.33
C ARG A 57 -36.97 -28.61 -24.68
N PRO A 58 -36.61 -27.99 -23.55
CA PRO A 58 -37.48 -27.02 -22.91
C PRO A 58 -37.71 -25.82 -23.83
N SER A 59 -38.97 -25.41 -23.90
CA SER A 59 -39.40 -24.26 -24.70
C SER A 59 -39.02 -22.94 -24.02
N ASN A 60 -38.94 -21.85 -24.80
CA ASN A 60 -38.56 -20.54 -24.25
C ASN A 60 -39.48 -20.06 -23.13
N HIS A 61 -40.79 -20.35 -23.19
CA HIS A 61 -41.73 -19.91 -22.16
C HIS A 61 -41.48 -20.62 -20.82
N GLN A 62 -41.14 -21.92 -20.84
CA GLN A 62 -40.79 -22.68 -19.63
C GLN A 62 -39.49 -22.16 -19.01
N ILE A 63 -38.48 -21.88 -19.84
CA ILE A 63 -37.20 -21.31 -19.42
C ILE A 63 -37.41 -19.96 -18.74
N ILE A 64 -38.28 -19.11 -19.30
CA ILE A 64 -38.64 -17.81 -18.69
C ILE A 64 -39.31 -18.02 -17.33
N ASP A 65 -40.29 -18.92 -17.24
CA ASP A 65 -40.99 -19.21 -15.97
C ASP A 65 -40.03 -19.72 -14.87
N TRP A 66 -39.13 -20.63 -15.22
CA TRP A 66 -38.10 -21.11 -14.29
C TRP A 66 -37.13 -20.01 -13.88
N HIS A 67 -36.72 -19.15 -14.82
CA HIS A 67 -35.82 -18.04 -14.53
C HIS A 67 -36.47 -17.00 -13.61
N GLU A 68 -37.73 -16.64 -13.83
CA GLU A 68 -38.51 -15.75 -12.94
C GLU A 68 -38.57 -16.30 -11.52
N ARG A 69 -38.72 -17.63 -11.38
CA ARG A 69 -38.70 -18.29 -10.07
C ARG A 69 -37.33 -18.26 -9.40
N VAL A 70 -36.25 -18.44 -10.17
CA VAL A 70 -34.89 -18.27 -9.64
C VAL A 70 -34.66 -16.84 -9.20
N ARG A 71 -35.15 -15.86 -9.97
CA ARG A 71 -35.05 -14.43 -9.64
C ARG A 71 -35.76 -14.12 -8.32
N SER A 72 -36.97 -14.65 -8.09
CA SER A 72 -37.70 -14.42 -6.84
C SER A 72 -37.12 -15.14 -5.62
N ASN A 73 -36.46 -16.29 -5.82
CA ASN A 73 -35.89 -17.12 -4.75
C ASN A 73 -34.34 -17.09 -4.68
N GLN A 74 -33.70 -16.09 -5.28
CA GLN A 74 -32.24 -16.04 -5.46
C GLN A 74 -31.44 -16.24 -4.16
N THR A 75 -31.88 -15.62 -3.06
CA THR A 75 -31.19 -15.66 -1.75
C THR A 75 -31.18 -17.04 -1.11
N ILE A 76 -32.21 -17.86 -1.38
CA ILE A 76 -32.27 -19.25 -0.90
C ILE A 76 -31.39 -20.11 -1.80
N LEU A 77 -31.49 -19.90 -3.11
CA LEU A 77 -30.76 -20.67 -4.12
C LEU A 77 -29.25 -20.47 -4.03
N SER A 78 -28.77 -19.26 -3.75
CA SER A 78 -27.33 -18.98 -3.61
C SER A 78 -26.66 -19.86 -2.55
N LYS A 79 -27.39 -20.26 -1.50
CA LYS A 79 -26.90 -21.19 -0.48
C LYS A 79 -26.87 -22.66 -0.95
N GLN A 80 -27.72 -23.02 -1.91
CA GLN A 80 -27.80 -24.37 -2.47
C GLN A 80 -26.77 -24.63 -3.58
N VAL A 81 -26.35 -23.58 -4.30
CA VAL A 81 -25.31 -23.67 -5.36
C VAL A 81 -24.01 -24.32 -4.86
N GLY A 82 -23.66 -24.16 -3.58
CA GLY A 82 -22.40 -24.67 -3.03
C GLY A 82 -22.23 -26.19 -2.96
N GLY A 83 -23.32 -26.95 -3.11
CA GLY A 83 -23.32 -28.42 -3.09
C GLY A 83 -22.69 -29.08 -4.31
N ILE A 84 -22.44 -28.32 -5.38
CA ILE A 84 -22.03 -28.88 -6.68
C ILE A 84 -20.50 -28.81 -6.81
N ALA A 85 -19.83 -29.81 -6.23
CA ALA A 85 -18.37 -29.94 -6.26
C ALA A 85 -17.75 -30.01 -7.68
N PRO A 86 -18.34 -30.69 -8.70
CA PRO A 86 -17.69 -30.90 -9.99
C PRO A 86 -17.45 -29.61 -10.79
N CYS A 87 -18.38 -28.65 -10.73
CA CYS A 87 -18.32 -27.42 -11.53
C CYS A 87 -17.78 -26.22 -10.73
N ARG A 88 -17.28 -26.44 -9.50
CA ARG A 88 -16.75 -25.37 -8.65
C ARG A 88 -15.59 -24.61 -9.31
N PRO A 89 -14.60 -25.24 -9.98
CA PRO A 89 -13.51 -24.51 -10.62
C PRO A 89 -13.98 -23.52 -11.69
N GLU A 90 -14.89 -23.95 -12.57
CA GLU A 90 -15.49 -23.12 -13.61
C GLU A 90 -16.33 -22.00 -13.01
N LEU A 91 -17.11 -22.29 -11.96
CA LEU A 91 -17.88 -21.28 -11.25
C LEU A 91 -16.98 -20.24 -10.58
N CYS A 92 -15.91 -20.66 -9.90
CA CYS A 92 -14.95 -19.71 -9.33
C CYS A 92 -14.20 -18.92 -10.41
N ARG A 93 -13.95 -19.52 -11.57
CA ARG A 93 -13.37 -18.81 -12.72
C ARG A 93 -14.30 -17.71 -13.24
N VAL A 94 -15.61 -17.98 -13.33
CA VAL A 94 -16.62 -17.01 -13.81
C VAL A 94 -16.95 -15.94 -12.77
N ILE A 95 -17.10 -16.30 -11.49
CA ILE A 95 -17.18 -15.33 -10.39
C ILE A 95 -15.97 -14.39 -10.44
N GLY A 96 -14.83 -14.93 -10.86
CA GLY A 96 -13.58 -14.21 -11.04
C GLY A 96 -12.90 -13.97 -9.71
N SER A 97 -11.60 -13.73 -9.76
CA SER A 97 -10.87 -13.20 -8.62
C SER A 97 -11.27 -11.74 -8.39
N GLU A 98 -11.30 -11.28 -7.15
CA GLU A 98 -11.49 -9.85 -6.83
C GLU A 98 -10.33 -8.94 -7.29
N VAL A 99 -9.37 -9.51 -8.03
CA VAL A 99 -8.19 -8.82 -8.56
C VAL A 99 -8.62 -7.79 -9.61
N ASP A 100 -8.71 -6.54 -9.16
CA ASP A 100 -8.67 -5.40 -10.05
C ASP A 100 -7.25 -5.23 -10.60
N SER A 101 -7.07 -5.50 -11.91
CA SER A 101 -5.78 -5.35 -12.57
C SER A 101 -5.16 -3.94 -12.44
N GLY A 102 -5.95 -2.90 -12.15
CA GLY A 102 -5.47 -1.54 -11.91
C GLY A 102 -4.85 -1.32 -10.53
N LEU A 103 -5.48 -1.85 -9.48
CA LEU A 103 -5.08 -1.67 -8.07
C LEU A 103 -4.37 -2.86 -7.45
N ALA A 104 -4.34 -3.97 -8.17
CA ALA A 104 -3.90 -5.26 -7.70
C ALA A 104 -3.28 -6.04 -8.87
N GLY A 105 -2.70 -5.34 -9.84
CA GLY A 105 -2.01 -5.97 -10.97
C GLY A 105 -0.63 -6.52 -10.61
N VAL A 106 -0.11 -7.43 -11.44
CA VAL A 106 1.26 -7.98 -11.29
C VAL A 106 2.32 -6.87 -11.24
N GLY A 107 2.23 -5.85 -12.10
CA GLY A 107 3.20 -4.75 -12.07
C GLY A 107 3.07 -3.85 -10.84
N LEU A 108 1.87 -3.73 -10.25
CA LEU A 108 1.70 -3.00 -8.99
C LEU A 108 2.25 -3.83 -7.81
N LEU A 109 2.03 -5.15 -7.81
CA LEU A 109 2.67 -6.05 -6.84
C LEU A 109 4.20 -5.99 -6.93
N ALA A 110 4.74 -5.91 -8.15
CA ALA A 110 6.17 -5.69 -8.34
C ALA A 110 6.62 -4.33 -7.76
N SER A 111 5.84 -3.27 -7.96
CA SER A 111 6.10 -1.94 -7.37
C SER A 111 6.09 -1.99 -5.84
N TYR A 112 5.12 -2.66 -5.24
CA TYR A 112 5.06 -2.91 -3.79
C TYR A 112 6.26 -3.69 -3.27
N GLY A 113 6.70 -4.70 -4.02
CA GLY A 113 7.92 -5.46 -3.70
C GLY A 113 9.16 -4.58 -3.71
N VAL A 114 9.32 -3.74 -4.75
CA VAL A 114 10.45 -2.80 -4.85
C VAL A 114 10.43 -1.81 -3.69
N GLU A 115 9.27 -1.22 -3.36
CA GLU A 115 9.11 -0.31 -2.22
C GLU A 115 9.50 -0.99 -0.90
N THR A 116 8.97 -2.18 -0.65
CA THR A 116 9.20 -2.96 0.57
C THR A 116 10.68 -3.27 0.76
N VAL A 117 11.36 -3.71 -0.31
CA VAL A 117 12.79 -4.02 -0.30
C VAL A 117 13.62 -2.76 -0.07
N LEU A 118 13.34 -1.68 -0.81
CA LEU A 118 14.04 -0.42 -0.65
C LEU A 118 13.88 0.13 0.77
N LEU A 119 12.65 0.24 1.28
CA LEU A 119 12.41 0.74 2.63
C LEU A 119 13.12 -0.12 3.69
N THR A 120 13.12 -1.45 3.53
CA THR A 120 13.84 -2.35 4.43
C THR A 120 15.34 -2.06 4.46
N ILE A 121 15.95 -1.83 3.29
CA ILE A 121 17.37 -1.43 3.20
C ILE A 121 17.59 -0.09 3.93
N TYR A 122 16.75 0.93 3.68
CA TYR A 122 16.90 2.25 4.31
C TYR A 122 16.73 2.18 5.84
N CYS A 123 15.72 1.47 6.33
CA CYS A 123 15.49 1.25 7.76
C CYS A 123 16.67 0.51 8.41
N PHE A 124 17.18 -0.53 7.76
CA PHE A 124 18.35 -1.29 8.25
C PHE A 124 19.56 -0.38 8.46
N PHE A 125 19.91 0.44 7.47
CA PHE A 125 21.04 1.38 7.59
C PHE A 125 20.78 2.49 8.62
N ALA A 126 19.55 3.00 8.72
CA ALA A 126 19.18 3.97 9.75
C ALA A 126 19.37 3.41 11.17
N VAL A 127 18.98 2.16 11.39
CA VAL A 127 19.16 1.45 12.67
C VAL A 127 20.65 1.23 12.97
N LEU A 128 21.42 0.73 11.99
CA LEU A 128 22.87 0.54 12.16
C LEU A 128 23.59 1.85 12.55
N ARG A 129 23.19 2.97 11.94
CA ARG A 129 23.72 4.29 12.29
C ARG A 129 23.39 4.69 13.72
N GLY A 130 22.16 4.45 14.16
CA GLY A 130 21.73 4.70 15.54
C GLY A 130 22.58 3.94 16.56
N PHE A 131 22.97 2.70 16.25
CA PHE A 131 23.85 1.91 17.11
C PHE A 131 25.31 2.39 17.10
N LYS A 132 25.84 2.81 15.95
CA LYS A 132 27.22 3.34 15.84
C LYS A 132 27.38 4.69 16.55
N GLY A 133 26.41 5.59 16.41
CA GLY A 133 26.46 6.92 17.01
C GLY A 133 26.50 6.92 18.55
N ARG A 134 25.95 5.89 19.20
CA ARG A 134 25.99 5.75 20.67
C ARG A 134 27.36 5.36 21.22
N LYS A 135 28.27 4.82 20.39
CA LYS A 135 29.60 4.38 20.83
C LYS A 135 30.66 5.48 20.76
N ALA A 136 30.39 6.58 20.06
CA ALA A 136 31.38 7.65 19.83
C ALA A 136 31.44 8.72 20.94
N SER A 137 30.69 8.56 22.04
CA SER A 137 30.76 9.47 23.19
C SER A 137 31.84 9.12 24.20
N THR A 138 32.84 8.31 23.83
CA THR A 138 34.10 8.25 24.58
C THR A 138 34.73 9.65 24.52
N PRO A 139 35.09 10.26 25.66
CA PRO A 139 35.61 11.63 25.69
C PRO A 139 36.77 11.74 24.72
N VAL A 140 36.63 12.67 23.77
CA VAL A 140 37.62 12.99 22.75
C VAL A 140 38.95 13.18 23.45
N SER A 141 39.82 12.18 23.35
CA SER A 141 41.21 12.33 23.73
C SER A 141 41.82 13.27 22.72
N GLU A 142 42.09 14.49 23.17
CA GLU A 142 42.60 15.67 22.46
C GLU A 142 44.00 15.47 21.84
N LYS A 143 44.39 14.24 21.53
CA LYS A 143 45.63 14.00 20.79
C LYS A 143 45.35 14.17 19.31
N PRO A 144 45.95 15.17 18.64
CA PRO A 144 45.88 15.32 17.19
C PRO A 144 46.50 14.07 16.56
N SER A 145 45.65 13.18 16.07
CA SER A 145 46.12 12.05 15.27
C SER A 145 46.72 12.62 13.98
N PRO A 146 47.95 12.20 13.61
CA PRO A 146 48.58 12.64 12.37
C PRO A 146 47.68 12.27 11.20
N ALA A 147 47.45 13.22 10.30
CA ALA A 147 46.58 13.11 9.14
C ALA A 147 46.94 11.85 8.31
N THR A 148 46.20 10.76 8.55
CA THR A 148 46.31 9.55 7.74
C THR A 148 45.74 9.85 6.36
N VAL A 149 46.66 9.86 5.41
CA VAL A 149 46.51 10.06 3.97
C VAL A 149 45.26 9.35 3.42
N ASN A 150 44.28 10.13 2.95
CA ASN A 150 43.34 9.85 1.86
C ASN A 150 42.72 8.44 1.73
N GLU A 151 42.47 7.71 2.83
CA GLU A 151 41.57 6.55 2.74
C GLU A 151 40.14 7.07 2.60
N GLY A 152 39.68 7.14 1.36
CA GLY A 152 38.30 7.48 1.05
C GLY A 152 37.32 6.62 1.85
N PRO A 153 36.08 7.09 2.08
CA PRO A 153 35.10 6.31 2.83
C PRO A 153 34.98 4.92 2.20
N GLY A 154 35.21 3.88 3.02
CA GLY A 154 35.04 2.50 2.59
C GLY A 154 33.64 2.27 2.01
N LEU A 155 33.46 1.16 1.30
CA LEU A 155 32.20 0.85 0.59
C LEU A 155 30.95 1.05 1.46
N TYR A 156 30.99 0.61 2.72
CA TYR A 156 29.90 0.80 3.68
C TYR A 156 29.57 2.29 3.92
N GLY A 157 30.59 3.14 4.04
CA GLY A 157 30.42 4.58 4.22
C GLY A 157 29.76 5.22 3.02
N ARG A 158 30.14 4.81 1.81
CA ARG A 158 29.51 5.29 0.56
C ARG A 158 28.04 4.86 0.46
N ILE A 159 27.72 3.61 0.83
CA ILE A 159 26.33 3.13 0.86
C ILE A 159 25.50 3.93 1.87
N ASP A 160 26.01 4.15 3.08
CA ASP A 160 25.31 4.94 4.10
C ASP A 160 25.07 6.39 3.64
N GLU A 161 26.07 7.00 3.00
CA GLU A 161 25.97 8.35 2.44
C GLU A 161 24.95 8.43 1.30
N ALA A 162 24.95 7.43 0.39
CA ALA A 162 23.98 7.31 -0.70
C ALA A 162 22.56 7.21 -0.17
N LEU A 163 22.27 6.25 0.71
CA LEU A 163 20.94 6.03 1.27
C LEU A 163 20.45 7.24 2.05
N ARG A 164 21.31 7.89 2.84
CA ARG A 164 20.95 9.13 3.53
C ARG A 164 20.63 10.25 2.54
N GLY A 165 21.42 10.34 1.48
CA GLY A 165 21.28 11.32 0.42
C GLY A 165 19.94 11.24 -0.32
N THR A 166 19.47 10.02 -0.56
CA THR A 166 18.28 9.71 -1.37
C THR A 166 17.03 9.40 -0.55
N THR A 167 17.08 9.52 0.79
CA THR A 167 15.93 9.25 1.67
C THR A 167 14.72 10.12 1.32
N TYR A 168 14.94 11.37 0.91
CA TYR A 168 13.85 12.26 0.48
C TYR A 168 13.25 11.84 -0.87
N ASP A 169 14.07 11.32 -1.78
CA ASP A 169 13.60 10.83 -3.08
C ASP A 169 12.78 9.55 -2.92
N LEU A 170 13.23 8.63 -2.05
CA LEU A 170 12.44 7.45 -1.68
C LEU A 170 11.09 7.86 -1.08
N PHE A 171 11.07 8.79 -0.14
CA PHE A 171 9.83 9.30 0.45
C PHE A 171 8.92 9.92 -0.61
N THR A 172 9.48 10.71 -1.53
CA THR A 172 8.72 11.35 -2.60
C THR A 172 8.14 10.32 -3.57
N ALA A 173 8.90 9.30 -3.95
CA ALA A 173 8.44 8.19 -4.79
C ALA A 173 7.29 7.42 -4.13
N ALA A 174 7.44 7.05 -2.86
CA ALA A 174 6.38 6.43 -2.06
C ALA A 174 5.16 7.33 -1.93
N ALA A 175 5.35 8.64 -1.78
CA ALA A 175 4.26 9.61 -1.68
C ALA A 175 3.45 9.68 -2.98
N PHE A 176 4.12 9.65 -4.13
CA PHE A 176 3.45 9.59 -5.43
C PHE A 176 2.68 8.27 -5.62
N LEU A 177 3.29 7.14 -5.29
CA LEU A 177 2.64 5.84 -5.39
C LEU A 177 1.40 5.78 -4.47
N SER A 178 1.56 6.18 -3.21
CA SER A 178 0.44 6.28 -2.27
C SER A 178 -0.63 7.22 -2.77
N PHE A 179 -0.30 8.43 -3.23
CA PHE A 179 -1.29 9.35 -3.74
C PHE A 179 -2.08 8.75 -4.90
N GLY A 180 -1.39 8.13 -5.87
CA GLY A 180 -2.03 7.47 -7.01
C GLY A 180 -3.01 6.39 -6.57
N ILE A 181 -2.57 5.48 -5.69
CA ILE A 181 -3.43 4.39 -5.19
C ILE A 181 -4.62 4.93 -4.41
N GLN A 182 -4.41 5.86 -3.47
CA GLN A 182 -5.51 6.43 -2.70
C GLN A 182 -6.51 7.18 -3.59
N ALA A 183 -6.03 7.95 -4.56
CA ALA A 183 -6.89 8.65 -5.52
C ALA A 183 -7.71 7.68 -6.37
N THR A 184 -7.08 6.61 -6.86
CA THR A 184 -7.76 5.56 -7.63
C THR A 184 -8.81 4.84 -6.79
N VAL A 185 -8.49 4.49 -5.54
CA VAL A 185 -9.44 3.88 -4.60
C VAL A 185 -10.64 4.80 -4.37
N VAL A 186 -10.41 6.07 -4.04
CA VAL A 186 -11.49 7.05 -3.86
C VAL A 186 -12.34 7.16 -5.12
N TYR A 187 -11.70 7.26 -6.30
CA TYR A 187 -12.39 7.35 -7.58
C TYR A 187 -13.33 6.16 -7.82
N TYR A 188 -12.85 4.93 -7.62
CA TYR A 188 -13.68 3.73 -7.80
C TYR A 188 -14.84 3.66 -6.80
N GLN A 189 -14.60 4.05 -5.55
CA GLN A 189 -15.63 4.02 -4.52
C GLN A 189 -16.76 5.04 -4.75
N VAL A 190 -16.42 6.22 -5.27
CA VAL A 190 -17.42 7.26 -5.61
C VAL A 190 -18.07 7.06 -6.99
N SER A 191 -17.47 6.21 -7.84
CA SER A 191 -18.01 5.92 -9.17
C SER A 191 -19.38 5.20 -9.08
N PRO A 192 -20.23 5.32 -10.11
CA PRO A 192 -21.51 4.60 -10.17
C PRO A 192 -21.33 3.11 -9.95
N THR A 193 -22.33 2.44 -9.37
CA THR A 193 -22.30 1.01 -8.99
C THR A 193 -21.86 0.07 -10.11
N ALA A 194 -22.11 0.41 -11.37
CA ALA A 194 -21.65 -0.34 -12.53
C ALA A 194 -20.11 -0.45 -12.66
N TYR A 195 -19.37 0.45 -12.00
CA TYR A 195 -17.91 0.52 -12.00
C TYR A 195 -17.29 0.28 -10.62
N ARG A 196 -18.11 -0.02 -9.60
CA ARG A 196 -17.58 -0.37 -8.29
C ARG A 196 -16.91 -1.73 -8.36
N HIS A 197 -15.63 -1.75 -8.02
CA HIS A 197 -14.86 -2.96 -7.85
C HIS A 197 -14.84 -3.38 -6.38
N ASN A 198 -14.53 -4.64 -6.13
CA ASN A 198 -14.56 -5.23 -4.80
C ASN A 198 -13.65 -4.45 -3.84
N SER A 199 -14.22 -4.01 -2.73
CA SER A 199 -13.63 -3.03 -1.83
C SER A 199 -12.60 -3.61 -0.84
N SER A 200 -12.61 -4.92 -0.62
CA SER A 200 -11.72 -5.69 0.28
C SER A 200 -10.24 -5.61 -0.12
N LEU A 201 -9.93 -5.86 -1.39
CA LEU A 201 -8.57 -5.82 -1.92
C LEU A 201 -8.05 -4.39 -2.03
N GLN A 202 -8.93 -3.46 -2.42
CA GLN A 202 -8.65 -2.02 -2.45
C GLN A 202 -8.27 -1.49 -1.06
N LEU A 203 -8.94 -2.00 -0.02
CA LEU A 203 -8.63 -1.69 1.37
C LEU A 203 -7.20 -2.13 1.74
N ILE A 204 -6.80 -3.36 1.39
CA ILE A 204 -5.45 -3.88 1.67
C ILE A 204 -4.39 -3.11 0.87
N ALA A 205 -4.64 -2.84 -0.42
CA ALA A 205 -3.75 -2.08 -1.28
C ALA A 205 -3.57 -0.62 -0.80
N SER A 206 -4.68 0.02 -0.38
CA SER A 206 -4.67 1.34 0.26
C SER A 206 -3.86 1.34 1.54
N ALA A 207 -4.03 0.33 2.40
CA ALA A 207 -3.26 0.19 3.62
C ALA A 207 -1.77 0.05 3.33
N PHE A 208 -1.42 -0.89 2.45
CA PHE A 208 -0.05 -1.13 2.02
C PHE A 208 0.61 0.15 1.50
N ALA A 209 -0.07 0.92 0.65
CA ALA A 209 0.53 2.12 0.05
C ALA A 209 0.86 3.22 1.08
N PHE A 210 0.15 3.25 2.22
CA PHE A 210 0.37 4.26 3.25
C PHE A 210 1.41 3.84 4.30
N TYR A 211 1.54 2.55 4.62
CA TYR A 211 2.45 2.07 5.66
C TYR A 211 3.93 2.46 5.44
N PRO A 212 4.51 2.39 4.22
CA PRO A 212 5.87 2.83 3.94
C PRO A 212 6.09 4.31 4.28
N LEU A 213 5.14 5.17 3.94
CA LEU A 213 5.20 6.60 4.25
C LEU A 213 5.23 6.86 5.75
N ALA A 214 4.34 6.19 6.47
CA ALA A 214 4.25 6.28 7.92
C ALA A 214 5.52 5.73 8.61
N ALA A 215 6.11 4.66 8.08
CA ALA A 215 7.38 4.12 8.53
C ALA A 215 8.57 5.06 8.26
N MET A 216 8.55 5.83 7.18
CA MET A 216 9.59 6.81 6.85
C MET A 216 9.48 8.14 7.60
N LEU A 217 8.38 8.38 8.32
CA LEU A 217 8.08 9.66 8.93
C LEU A 217 9.20 10.21 9.85
N PRO A 218 9.84 9.41 10.73
CA PRO A 218 10.95 9.89 11.55
C PRO A 218 12.16 10.34 10.74
N LEU A 219 12.43 9.68 9.61
CA LEU A 219 13.57 10.00 8.74
C LEU A 219 13.37 11.32 7.99
N VAL A 220 12.12 11.63 7.63
CA VAL A 220 11.77 12.82 6.84
C VAL A 220 11.64 14.07 7.71
N LEU A 221 11.08 13.91 8.91
CA LEU A 221 10.84 15.02 9.83
C LEU A 221 12.11 15.55 10.52
N ASP A 222 13.17 14.73 10.62
CA ASP A 222 14.46 15.19 11.18
C ASP A 222 15.19 16.18 10.24
N SER A 223 14.78 16.25 8.97
CA SER A 223 15.37 17.15 7.98
C SER A 223 14.70 18.53 7.98
N PHE A 224 15.45 19.57 8.38
CA PHE A 224 15.01 20.97 8.44
C PHE A 224 14.66 21.60 7.07
N ARG A 225 15.11 21.01 5.96
CA ARG A 225 14.94 21.60 4.63
C ARG A 225 13.48 21.45 4.17
N ARG A 226 12.82 22.57 3.82
CA ARG A 226 11.45 22.63 3.27
C ARG A 226 10.37 21.97 4.16
N SER A 227 10.46 22.17 5.48
CA SER A 227 9.54 21.59 6.45
C SER A 227 8.05 21.85 6.16
N TRP A 228 7.70 23.05 5.67
CA TRP A 228 6.31 23.40 5.37
C TRP A 228 5.71 22.58 4.22
N LEU A 229 6.44 22.44 3.11
CA LEU A 229 5.98 21.64 1.96
C LEU A 229 5.80 20.16 2.34
N LYS A 230 6.74 19.61 3.14
CA LYS A 230 6.61 18.25 3.68
C LYS A 230 5.35 18.09 4.50
N GLY A 231 5.08 19.04 5.40
CA GLY A 231 3.87 19.07 6.21
C GLY A 231 2.60 19.11 5.37
N ALA A 232 2.56 19.95 4.33
CA ALA A 232 1.43 20.05 3.41
C ALA A 232 1.18 18.75 2.65
N VAL A 233 2.24 18.13 2.09
CA VAL A 233 2.15 16.84 1.37
C VAL A 233 1.67 15.73 2.30
N LEU A 234 2.25 15.60 3.50
CA LEU A 234 1.83 14.62 4.49
C LEU A 234 0.37 14.80 4.92
N THR A 235 -0.06 16.06 5.13
CA THR A 235 -1.45 16.37 5.48
C THR A 235 -2.40 15.98 4.34
N GLY A 236 -2.06 16.31 3.08
CA GLY A 236 -2.87 15.92 1.92
C GLY A 236 -2.97 14.40 1.76
N LEU A 237 -1.85 13.69 1.90
CA LEU A 237 -1.80 12.23 1.87
C LEU A 237 -2.62 11.59 2.99
N PHE A 238 -2.58 12.17 4.18
CA PHE A 238 -3.37 11.71 5.31
C PHE A 238 -4.88 11.91 5.09
N VAL A 239 -5.29 13.06 4.54
CA VAL A 239 -6.70 13.34 4.22
C VAL A 239 -7.22 12.39 3.16
N ILE A 240 -6.49 12.19 2.05
CA ILE A 240 -6.94 11.28 0.98
C ILE A 240 -6.94 9.81 1.45
N HIS A 241 -5.96 9.41 2.27
CA HIS A 241 -5.94 8.08 2.89
C HIS A 241 -7.14 7.86 3.82
N THR A 242 -7.47 8.86 4.65
CA THR A 242 -8.64 8.82 5.53
C THR A 242 -9.93 8.68 4.72
N ALA A 243 -10.07 9.45 3.64
CA ALA A 243 -11.22 9.34 2.75
C ALA A 243 -11.33 7.95 2.12
N ALA A 244 -10.22 7.41 1.60
CA ALA A 244 -10.18 6.05 1.04
C ALA A 244 -10.56 5.00 2.09
N TRP A 245 -10.04 5.09 3.31
CA TRP A 245 -10.37 4.18 4.40
C TRP A 245 -11.85 4.22 4.75
N VAL A 246 -12.46 5.40 4.94
CA VAL A 246 -13.89 5.52 5.26
C VAL A 246 -14.76 4.92 4.15
N LEU A 247 -14.43 5.20 2.89
CA LEU A 247 -15.18 4.69 1.75
C LEU A 247 -15.04 3.16 1.62
N CYS A 248 -13.81 2.64 1.69
CA CYS A 248 -13.56 1.21 1.58
C CYS A 248 -14.09 0.41 2.76
N THR A 249 -14.05 0.91 3.99
CA THR A 249 -14.57 0.18 5.16
C THR A 249 -16.08 0.01 5.07
N ASN A 250 -16.81 1.06 4.72
CA ASN A 250 -18.25 0.99 4.52
C ASN A 250 -18.60 0.01 3.38
N SER A 251 -17.91 0.13 2.23
CA SER A 251 -18.14 -0.77 1.10
C SER A 251 -17.74 -2.22 1.41
N ALA A 252 -16.63 -2.45 2.12
CA ALA A 252 -16.14 -3.80 2.42
C ALA A 252 -17.09 -4.54 3.35
N GLN A 253 -17.71 -3.83 4.29
CA GLN A 253 -18.70 -4.42 5.16
C GLN A 253 -19.98 -4.81 4.39
N GLU A 254 -20.45 -3.95 3.48
CA GLU A 254 -21.60 -4.27 2.62
C GLU A 254 -21.29 -5.44 1.66
N ASP A 255 -20.13 -5.41 1.02
CA ASP A 255 -19.68 -6.43 0.07
C ASP A 255 -19.52 -7.79 0.75
N PHE A 256 -18.93 -7.84 1.95
CA PHE A 256 -18.75 -9.08 2.70
C PHE A 256 -20.09 -9.72 3.07
N VAL A 257 -21.05 -8.92 3.53
CA VAL A 257 -22.39 -9.43 3.87
C VAL A 257 -23.12 -9.93 2.63
N ARG A 258 -23.06 -9.17 1.52
CA ARG A 258 -23.75 -9.52 0.26
C ARG A 258 -23.12 -10.74 -0.42
N ASN A 259 -21.80 -10.86 -0.40
CA ASN A 259 -21.05 -11.88 -1.14
C ASN A 259 -20.58 -13.04 -0.26
N SER A 260 -21.08 -13.18 0.97
CA SER A 260 -20.73 -14.29 1.88
C SER A 260 -20.82 -15.67 1.20
N ALA A 261 -21.87 -15.93 0.43
CA ALA A 261 -22.01 -17.17 -0.34
C ALA A 261 -20.94 -17.36 -1.42
N ALA A 262 -20.52 -16.30 -2.11
CA ALA A 262 -19.43 -16.36 -3.08
C ALA A 262 -18.07 -16.63 -2.40
N ILE A 263 -17.83 -15.98 -1.26
CA ILE A 263 -16.61 -16.12 -0.47
C ILE A 263 -16.46 -17.56 0.05
N ASP A 264 -17.54 -18.13 0.60
CA ASP A 264 -17.56 -19.51 1.09
C ASP A 264 -17.33 -20.52 -0.04
N LEU A 265 -17.85 -20.24 -1.23
CA LEU A 265 -17.75 -21.11 -2.40
C LEU A 265 -16.36 -21.07 -3.03
N CYS A 266 -15.78 -19.87 -3.11
CA CYS A 266 -14.55 -19.56 -3.83
C CYS A 266 -13.53 -18.83 -2.94
N PRO A 267 -13.07 -19.43 -1.82
CA PRO A 267 -12.23 -18.75 -0.83
C PRO A 267 -10.87 -18.30 -1.36
N ARG A 268 -10.43 -18.81 -2.51
CA ARG A 268 -9.18 -18.37 -3.17
C ARG A 268 -9.32 -17.08 -3.95
N ASN A 269 -10.54 -16.68 -4.29
CA ASN A 269 -10.81 -15.48 -5.08
C ASN A 269 -10.91 -14.22 -4.22
N HIS A 270 -11.07 -14.39 -2.91
CA HIS A 270 -11.25 -13.32 -1.93
C HIS A 270 -10.10 -13.36 -0.90
N PRO A 271 -9.62 -12.20 -0.41
CA PRO A 271 -8.69 -12.19 0.70
C PRO A 271 -9.36 -12.77 1.95
N ALA A 272 -8.59 -13.48 2.77
CA ALA A 272 -9.12 -14.10 3.98
C ALA A 272 -9.75 -13.05 4.91
N GLU A 273 -10.92 -13.35 5.49
CA GLU A 273 -11.63 -12.43 6.40
C GLU A 273 -10.74 -11.86 7.52
N PRO A 274 -9.89 -12.66 8.21
CA PRO A 274 -8.99 -12.11 9.23
C PRO A 274 -8.02 -11.07 8.69
N ALA A 275 -7.60 -11.20 7.42
CA ALA A 275 -6.72 -10.24 6.77
C ALA A 275 -7.43 -8.91 6.48
N ILE A 276 -8.69 -8.97 6.04
CA ILE A 276 -9.54 -7.78 5.83
C ILE A 276 -9.76 -7.08 7.17
N GLN A 277 -10.17 -7.81 8.21
CA GLN A 277 -10.40 -7.25 9.55
C GLN A 277 -9.12 -6.63 10.13
N ALA A 278 -7.97 -7.29 9.96
CA ALA A 278 -6.68 -6.74 10.37
C ALA A 278 -6.34 -5.45 9.61
N ALA A 279 -6.60 -5.38 8.30
CA ALA A 279 -6.39 -4.17 7.50
C ALA A 279 -7.32 -3.03 7.96
N MET A 280 -8.60 -3.30 8.20
CA MET A 280 -9.57 -2.32 8.73
C MET A 280 -9.11 -1.76 10.07
N PHE A 281 -8.74 -2.64 11.01
CA PHE A 281 -8.32 -2.25 12.36
C PHE A 281 -7.01 -1.46 12.36
N THR A 282 -6.01 -1.91 11.61
CA THR A 282 -4.70 -1.25 11.55
C THR A 282 -4.78 0.12 10.87
N MET A 283 -5.56 0.27 9.81
CA MET A 283 -5.80 1.58 9.20
C MET A 283 -6.56 2.52 10.13
N ALA A 284 -7.59 2.03 10.83
CA ALA A 284 -8.29 2.81 11.84
C ALA A 284 -7.30 3.30 12.91
N ALA A 285 -6.49 2.39 13.46
CA ALA A 285 -5.47 2.75 14.44
C ALA A 285 -4.52 3.82 13.90
N MET A 286 -4.09 3.74 12.64
CA MET A 286 -3.15 4.72 12.06
C MET A 286 -3.76 6.08 11.79
N ILE A 287 -5.04 6.14 11.42
CA ILE A 287 -5.74 7.41 11.23
C ILE A 287 -5.96 8.08 12.58
N TRP A 288 -6.35 7.33 13.60
CA TRP A 288 -6.69 7.92 14.90
C TRP A 288 -5.47 8.19 15.78
N MET A 289 -4.38 7.41 15.69
CA MET A 289 -3.22 7.55 16.57
C MET A 289 -2.53 8.93 16.52
N PRO A 290 -2.18 9.52 15.35
CA PRO A 290 -1.51 10.82 15.31
C PRO A 290 -2.38 11.97 15.84
N PRO A 291 -3.67 12.12 15.45
CA PRO A 291 -4.56 13.12 16.03
C PRO A 291 -4.78 12.92 17.52
N LEU A 292 -5.01 11.69 17.99
CA LEU A 292 -5.19 11.39 19.40
C LEU A 292 -3.91 11.70 20.19
N PHE A 293 -2.74 11.35 19.66
CA PHE A 293 -1.46 11.70 20.27
C PHE A 293 -1.27 13.21 20.34
N GLY A 294 -1.57 13.93 19.25
CA GLY A 294 -1.53 15.40 19.21
C GLY A 294 -2.49 16.05 20.19
N LEU A 295 -3.72 15.52 20.32
CA LEU A 295 -4.73 16.00 21.26
C LEU A 295 -4.33 15.71 22.71
N CYS A 296 -3.86 14.49 23.01
CA CYS A 296 -3.33 14.12 24.33
C CYS A 296 -2.17 15.02 24.74
N LEU A 297 -1.21 15.26 23.82
CA LEU A 297 -0.13 16.21 24.06
C LEU A 297 -0.67 17.63 24.25
N GLY A 298 -1.63 18.07 23.44
CA GLY A 298 -2.26 19.39 23.57
C GLY A 298 -2.91 19.60 24.93
N VAL A 299 -3.73 18.64 25.40
CA VAL A 299 -4.41 18.69 26.70
C VAL A 299 -3.41 18.68 27.85
N VAL A 300 -2.44 17.76 27.83
CA VAL A 300 -1.37 17.72 28.85
C VAL A 300 -0.60 19.03 28.86
N LEU A 301 -0.24 19.57 27.69
CA LEU A 301 0.45 20.85 27.59
C LEU A 301 -0.41 22.02 28.10
N CYS A 302 -1.73 22.01 27.91
CA CYS A 302 -2.64 23.03 28.46
C CYS A 302 -2.63 23.06 30.00
N PHE A 303 -2.70 21.89 30.66
CA PHE A 303 -2.63 21.82 32.13
C PHE A 303 -1.28 22.31 32.68
N TYR A 304 -0.19 22.09 31.95
CA TYR A 304 1.15 22.52 32.36
C TYR A 304 1.49 23.97 31.95
N ARG A 305 0.83 24.52 30.92
CA ARG A 305 1.00 25.91 30.46
C ARG A 305 0.49 26.94 31.47
N CYS A 306 -0.36 26.55 32.41
CA CYS A 306 -0.76 27.38 33.55
C CYS A 306 0.41 27.80 34.45
N ASN A 307 1.63 27.28 34.26
CA ASN A 307 2.80 27.52 35.13
C ASN A 307 3.93 28.40 34.53
N ASN A 308 3.62 29.27 33.56
CA ASN A 308 4.46 30.39 33.07
C ASN A 308 5.89 30.08 32.54
N ARG A 309 6.30 28.81 32.38
CA ARG A 309 7.59 28.42 31.76
C ARG A 309 7.42 28.02 30.30
N LYS A 310 8.34 28.47 29.42
CA LYS A 310 8.45 28.03 28.00
C LYS A 310 8.83 26.54 27.92
N MET A 311 7.83 25.66 28.05
CA MET A 311 8.01 24.21 28.21
C MET A 311 8.18 23.40 26.92
N TRP A 312 8.03 24.00 25.74
CA TRP A 312 8.29 23.31 24.46
C TRP A 312 9.73 22.79 24.31
N GLN A 313 10.63 23.17 25.23
CA GLN A 313 12.01 22.68 25.32
C GLN A 313 12.23 21.60 26.39
N ALA A 314 11.18 21.11 27.06
CA ALA A 314 11.35 20.08 28.07
C ALA A 314 11.94 18.81 27.45
N ALA A 315 13.16 18.46 27.86
CA ALA A 315 13.93 17.37 27.26
C ALA A 315 13.19 16.01 27.33
N TRP A 316 12.36 15.81 28.36
CA TRP A 316 11.55 14.59 28.50
C TRP A 316 10.47 14.49 27.42
N LEU A 317 9.79 15.61 27.09
CA LEU A 317 8.73 15.63 26.08
C LEU A 317 9.29 15.30 24.70
N ARG A 318 10.46 15.84 24.38
CA ARG A 318 11.19 15.51 23.15
C ARG A 318 11.55 14.02 23.08
N LYS A 319 12.01 13.43 24.19
CA LYS A 319 12.29 12.00 24.28
C LYS A 319 11.03 11.16 24.06
N VAL A 320 9.91 11.52 24.70
CA VAL A 320 8.62 10.82 24.55
C VAL A 320 8.10 10.93 23.12
N SER A 321 8.10 12.12 22.52
CA SER A 321 7.67 12.30 21.13
C SER A 321 8.55 11.53 20.15
N THR A 322 9.88 11.57 20.32
CA THR A 322 10.79 10.78 19.48
C THR A 322 10.55 9.28 19.67
N GLY A 323 10.34 8.81 20.91
CA GLY A 323 10.03 7.41 21.18
C GLY A 323 8.71 6.96 20.53
N ALA A 324 7.66 7.76 20.67
CA ALA A 324 6.36 7.50 20.05
C ALA A 324 6.44 7.46 18.53
N MET A 325 7.18 8.38 17.91
CA MET A 325 7.41 8.41 16.46
C MET A 325 8.17 7.19 15.96
N VAL A 326 9.19 6.73 16.69
CA VAL A 326 9.93 5.51 16.36
C VAL A 326 9.03 4.28 16.50
N LEU A 327 8.25 4.19 17.58
CA LEU A 327 7.31 3.09 17.78
C LEU A 327 6.25 3.04 16.67
N TYR A 328 5.70 4.19 16.31
CA TYR A 328 4.77 4.34 15.19
C TYR A 328 5.40 3.85 13.88
N ALA A 329 6.64 4.26 13.60
CA ALA A 329 7.35 3.83 12.40
C ALA A 329 7.61 2.31 12.38
N VAL A 330 8.02 1.72 13.51
CA VAL A 330 8.24 0.27 13.65
C VAL A 330 6.94 -0.50 13.43
N PHE A 331 5.84 -0.06 14.04
CA PHE A 331 4.54 -0.68 13.85
C PHE A 331 4.11 -0.66 12.39
N ASN A 332 4.23 0.50 11.72
CA ASN A 332 3.91 0.63 10.30
C ASN A 332 4.82 -0.24 9.40
N PHE A 333 6.10 -0.35 9.75
CA PHE A 333 7.02 -1.23 9.03
C PHE A 333 6.59 -2.71 9.11
N VAL A 334 6.12 -3.16 10.27
CA VAL A 334 5.58 -4.52 10.45
C VAL A 334 4.27 -4.69 9.68
N CYS A 335 3.36 -3.72 9.75
CA CYS A 335 2.10 -3.76 8.98
C CYS A 335 2.33 -3.78 7.46
N MET A 336 3.33 -3.03 6.96
CA MET A 336 3.75 -3.08 5.56
C MET A 336 4.10 -4.49 5.12
N TRP A 337 5.00 -5.17 5.83
CA TRP A 337 5.37 -6.54 5.52
C TRP A 337 4.19 -7.50 5.62
N GLY A 338 3.33 -7.34 6.64
CA GLY A 338 2.11 -8.13 6.79
C GLY A 338 1.19 -8.00 5.57
N ALA A 339 0.89 -6.77 5.15
CA ALA A 339 0.06 -6.51 3.97
C ALA A 339 0.72 -7.02 2.68
N PHE A 340 2.05 -6.86 2.52
CA PHE A 340 2.76 -7.41 1.37
C PHE A 340 2.65 -8.93 1.28
N VAL A 341 2.86 -9.63 2.39
CA VAL A 341 2.73 -11.10 2.44
C VAL A 341 1.30 -11.54 2.12
N ILE A 342 0.29 -10.86 2.68
CA ILE A 342 -1.12 -11.12 2.37
C ILE A 342 -1.38 -10.98 0.86
N LEU A 343 -0.89 -9.89 0.24
CA LEU A 343 -1.04 -9.67 -1.19
C LEU A 343 -0.34 -10.79 -1.99
N VAL A 344 0.93 -11.10 -1.69
CA VAL A 344 1.68 -12.16 -2.40
C VAL A 344 0.99 -13.52 -2.31
N VAL A 345 0.53 -13.91 -1.11
CA VAL A 345 -0.18 -15.18 -0.91
C VAL A 345 -1.51 -15.20 -1.67
N PHE A 346 -2.26 -14.09 -1.62
CA PHE A 346 -3.51 -13.94 -2.36
C PHE A 346 -3.29 -14.08 -3.87
N PHE A 347 -2.29 -13.39 -4.43
CA PHE A 347 -1.95 -13.49 -5.86
C PHE A 347 -1.42 -14.85 -6.27
N GLY A 348 -0.68 -15.55 -5.40
CA GLY A 348 -0.22 -16.90 -5.68
C GLY A 348 -1.35 -17.93 -5.69
N GLY A 349 -2.44 -17.66 -4.96
CA GLY A 349 -3.62 -18.54 -4.88
C GLY A 349 -4.74 -18.20 -5.86
N ALA A 350 -4.83 -16.94 -6.29
CA ALA A 350 -5.83 -16.48 -7.24
C ALA A 350 -5.56 -17.06 -8.64
N THR A 351 -6.60 -17.56 -9.30
CA THR A 351 -6.53 -17.95 -10.71
C THR A 351 -6.39 -16.67 -11.53
N LEU A 352 -5.14 -16.28 -11.84
CA LEU A 352 -4.80 -15.18 -12.73
C LEU A 352 -5.18 -15.52 -14.18
N ASP A 353 -6.47 -15.66 -14.45
CA ASP A 353 -7.01 -15.84 -15.82
C ASP A 353 -7.07 -14.50 -16.56
N VAL A 354 -6.82 -13.40 -15.85
CA VAL A 354 -6.66 -12.05 -16.40
C VAL A 354 -5.25 -11.97 -16.98
N GLY A 355 -5.19 -12.02 -18.32
CA GLY A 355 -3.95 -12.19 -19.08
C GLY A 355 -2.76 -11.38 -18.57
N HIS A 356 -1.57 -11.96 -18.75
CA HIS A 356 -0.23 -11.43 -18.43
C HIS A 356 0.13 -10.07 -19.07
N VAL A 357 -0.87 -9.33 -19.57
CA VAL A 357 -0.71 -8.06 -20.23
C VAL A 357 -0.57 -6.97 -19.18
N TRP A 358 0.63 -6.43 -19.10
CA TRP A 358 0.92 -5.26 -18.28
C TRP A 358 0.07 -4.09 -18.74
N SER A 359 -0.72 -3.51 -17.82
CA SER A 359 -1.41 -2.26 -18.11
C SER A 359 -0.42 -1.10 -18.08
N LEU A 360 -0.71 -0.02 -18.82
CA LEU A 360 0.11 1.20 -18.77
C LEU A 360 0.25 1.71 -17.32
N GLY A 361 -0.82 1.65 -16.52
CA GLY A 361 -0.80 2.03 -15.11
C GLY A 361 0.17 1.20 -14.26
N GLN A 362 0.23 -0.11 -14.51
CA GLN A 362 1.18 -1.01 -13.84
C GLN A 362 2.64 -0.67 -14.19
N SER A 363 2.93 -0.38 -15.46
CA SER A 363 4.26 0.06 -15.88
C SER A 363 4.62 1.42 -15.27
N LEU A 364 3.67 2.35 -15.24
CA LEU A 364 3.84 3.66 -14.62
C LEU A 364 4.09 3.55 -13.12
N ALA A 365 3.53 2.56 -12.43
CA ALA A 365 3.76 2.35 -11.00
C ALA A 365 5.22 1.98 -10.66
N LEU A 366 6.02 1.52 -11.61
CA LEU A 366 7.47 1.29 -11.41
C LEU A 366 8.34 2.52 -11.65
N THR A 367 7.82 3.50 -12.41
CA THR A 367 8.58 4.69 -12.79
C THR A 367 9.07 5.54 -11.61
N PRO A 368 8.34 5.68 -10.47
CA PRO A 368 8.84 6.45 -9.33
C PRO A 368 10.15 5.92 -8.74
N TRP A 369 10.46 4.64 -8.94
CA TRP A 369 11.66 4.01 -8.40
C TRP A 369 12.91 4.28 -9.24
N LEU A 370 12.75 4.56 -10.55
CA LEU A 370 13.90 4.77 -11.44
C LEU A 370 14.79 5.94 -10.98
N PRO A 371 14.26 7.14 -10.67
CA PRO A 371 15.10 8.22 -10.14
C PRO A 371 15.82 7.85 -8.85
N VAL A 372 15.15 7.14 -7.92
CA VAL A 372 15.73 6.71 -6.64
C VAL A 372 16.91 5.77 -6.88
N LEU A 373 16.74 4.76 -7.75
CA LEU A 373 17.78 3.79 -8.07
C LEU A 373 18.96 4.43 -8.81
N MET A 374 18.68 5.32 -9.78
CA MET A 374 19.71 6.04 -10.52
C MET A 374 20.55 6.94 -9.59
N GLU A 375 19.93 7.59 -8.61
CA GLU A 375 20.64 8.43 -7.66
C GLU A 375 21.45 7.64 -6.64
N VAL A 376 20.91 6.52 -6.15
CA VAL A 376 21.69 5.61 -5.30
C VAL A 376 22.90 5.11 -6.08
N ALA A 377 22.72 4.68 -7.33
CA ALA A 377 23.82 4.23 -8.18
C ALA A 377 24.84 5.35 -8.44
N SER A 378 24.40 6.57 -8.79
CA SER A 378 25.29 7.68 -9.09
C SER A 378 26.16 8.07 -7.89
N ILE A 379 25.59 8.10 -6.67
CA ILE A 379 26.35 8.40 -5.46
C ILE A 379 27.33 7.26 -5.14
N LEU A 380 26.96 6.01 -5.35
CA LEU A 380 27.85 4.86 -5.12
C LEU A 380 29.08 4.88 -6.05
N PHE A 381 28.89 5.21 -7.33
CA PHE A 381 29.97 5.24 -8.32
C PHE A 381 30.81 6.52 -8.25
N PHE A 382 30.17 7.68 -8.19
CA PHE A 382 30.84 8.98 -8.35
C PHE A 382 31.10 9.73 -7.03
N GLY A 383 30.56 9.23 -5.91
CA GLY A 383 30.60 9.91 -4.62
C GLY A 383 29.52 10.99 -4.49
N THR A 384 29.28 11.45 -3.27
CA THR A 384 28.21 12.41 -2.95
C THR A 384 28.44 13.78 -3.55
N GLU A 385 29.67 14.28 -3.58
CA GLU A 385 29.98 15.59 -4.17
C GLU A 385 29.49 15.66 -5.62
N ASN A 386 29.86 14.68 -6.45
CA ASN A 386 29.44 14.64 -7.86
C ASN A 386 27.97 14.28 -8.04
N GLY A 387 27.43 13.38 -7.21
CA GLY A 387 26.02 12.98 -7.27
C GLY A 387 25.04 14.13 -6.98
N PHE A 388 25.42 15.07 -6.11
CA PHE A 388 24.54 16.19 -5.72
C PHE A 388 24.74 17.48 -6.54
N VAL A 389 25.86 17.63 -7.25
CA VAL A 389 26.13 18.85 -8.05
C VAL A 389 25.02 19.12 -9.06
N GLY A 390 24.45 18.08 -9.69
CA GLY A 390 23.37 18.24 -10.67
C GLY A 390 22.05 18.79 -10.11
N ARG A 391 21.85 18.78 -8.78
CA ARG A 391 20.59 19.21 -8.11
C ARG A 391 20.70 20.57 -7.43
N LEU A 392 21.89 21.13 -7.36
CA LEU A 392 22.10 22.44 -6.78
C LEU A 392 22.04 23.49 -7.89
N PRO A 393 21.48 24.69 -7.62
CA PRO A 393 21.66 25.81 -8.52
C PRO A 393 23.16 26.02 -8.78
N LEU A 394 23.53 26.46 -9.98
CA LEU A 394 24.92 26.58 -10.46
C LEU A 394 25.84 27.37 -9.49
N GLU A 395 25.25 28.21 -8.65
CA GLU A 395 25.94 29.05 -7.67
C GLU A 395 26.37 28.30 -6.39
N PHE A 396 25.82 27.12 -6.12
CA PHE A 396 26.08 26.39 -4.89
C PHE A 396 27.01 25.20 -5.13
N ARG A 397 28.09 25.15 -4.36
CA ARG A 397 29.03 24.02 -4.35
C ARG A 397 28.80 23.16 -3.10
N VAL A 398 28.71 21.85 -3.27
CA VAL A 398 28.75 20.90 -2.15
C VAL A 398 30.17 20.89 -1.60
N VAL A 399 30.33 21.27 -0.33
CA VAL A 399 31.59 21.11 0.39
C VAL A 399 31.32 20.22 1.59
N ARG A 400 32.13 19.18 1.75
CA ARG A 400 32.05 18.31 2.94
C ARG A 400 32.31 19.15 4.19
N LYS A 401 31.52 18.95 5.25
CA LYS A 401 31.62 19.76 6.47
C LYS A 401 33.05 19.79 7.04
N GLU A 402 33.76 18.66 6.99
CA GLU A 402 35.17 18.54 7.35
C GLU A 402 36.04 19.53 6.55
N LYS A 403 35.98 19.49 5.22
CA LYS A 403 36.70 20.43 4.35
C LYS A 403 36.28 21.88 4.54
N ALA A 404 35.00 22.14 4.86
CA ALA A 404 34.50 23.48 5.10
C ALA A 404 35.03 24.05 6.43
N LEU A 405 35.08 23.22 7.48
CA LEU A 405 35.67 23.57 8.77
C LEU A 405 37.17 23.77 8.65
N ASP A 406 37.90 22.86 8.00
CA ASP A 406 39.35 22.99 7.77
C ASP A 406 39.68 24.27 6.99
N ARG A 407 38.84 24.63 6.00
CA ARG A 407 38.99 25.86 5.23
C ARG A 407 38.69 27.09 6.08
N GLN A 408 37.62 27.06 6.86
CA GLN A 408 37.26 28.15 7.77
C GLN A 408 38.33 28.37 8.85
N GLU A 409 38.90 27.29 9.40
CA GLU A 409 39.99 27.36 10.37
C GLU A 409 41.26 27.90 9.74
N ARG A 410 41.62 27.43 8.53
CA ARG A 410 42.79 27.92 7.80
C ARG A 410 42.66 29.39 7.40
N ASP A 411 41.49 29.81 6.94
CA ASP A 411 41.23 31.20 6.54
C ASP A 411 41.24 32.12 7.78
N GLY A 412 40.71 31.65 8.93
CA GLY A 412 40.78 32.38 10.20
C GLY A 412 42.20 32.60 10.73
N PHE A 413 43.09 31.60 10.59
CA PHE A 413 44.50 31.74 10.98
C PHE A 413 45.25 32.77 10.13
N LEU A 414 44.94 32.87 8.84
CA LEU A 414 45.62 33.80 7.94
C LEU A 414 45.29 35.26 8.26
N ASP A 415 44.03 35.55 8.62
CA ASP A 415 43.60 36.90 9.05
C ASP A 415 44.30 37.34 10.35
N GLU A 416 44.51 36.43 11.32
CA GLU A 416 45.22 36.75 12.57
C GLU A 416 46.71 37.06 12.34
N THR A 417 47.39 36.33 11.45
CA THR A 417 48.79 36.63 11.11
C THR A 417 48.96 37.96 10.39
N GLN A 418 47.95 38.43 9.65
CA GLN A 418 48.02 39.70 8.94
C GLN A 418 47.76 40.90 9.86
N ALA A 419 46.95 40.72 10.91
CA ALA A 419 46.66 41.77 11.90
C ALA A 419 47.86 42.12 12.81
N HIS A 420 48.76 41.16 13.09
CA HIS A 420 49.93 41.39 13.95
C HIS A 420 51.21 41.83 13.23
N GLY A 421 51.24 41.78 11.90
CA GLY A 421 52.39 42.22 11.11
C GLY A 421 52.49 43.74 10.86
N GLY A 422 51.50 44.54 11.29
CA GLY A 422 51.36 45.95 10.92
C GLY A 422 51.78 47.00 11.96
N SER A 423 52.25 46.61 13.15
CA SER A 423 52.51 47.54 14.28
C SER A 423 53.99 47.80 14.57
N GLY A 424 54.84 47.70 13.55
CA GLY A 424 56.28 47.93 13.67
C GLY A 424 56.82 48.82 12.56
N LEU A 425 56.45 50.10 12.58
CA LEU A 425 57.19 51.20 11.95
C LEU A 425 56.94 52.50 12.71
#